data_AF-A0A453BVW9-F1
#
_entry.id   AF-A0A453BVW9-F1
#
_cell.length_a   1.000
_cell.length_b   1.000
_cell.length_c   1.000
_cell.angle_alpha   90.00
_cell.angle_beta   90.00
_cell.angle_gamma   90.00
#
_symmetry.space_group_name_H-M   'P 1'
#
loop_
_entity.id
_entity.type
_entity.pdbx_description
1 polymer ?
#
loop_
_entity_poly.entity_id
_entity_poly.type
_entity_poly.pdbx_seq_one_letter_code
_entity_poly.pdbx_strand_id
1 'polypeptide(L)'
;MALRSPELRFAASTGLGALSRPSRLAPSPLAALASPRRRRRGPSPSPSPSPSDSNPSTASAGAEVCVGDADGPEWKKVSAKRFGYKDSMIPDEAWNVLHRLRSRGYDVYLVGGCVRDLIMKKIPKDFDIITTADLRQVKDTFVGSAVIVGRRFPIVHVHDNNSIVEVSSFNTYVRGSSGNQMPTSKSPHCSKNDYLRWKNCQGRDFTINGLMFNPYSEKIYDYLGGIEDIKKAKVRTVIPAATSFHEDCARILRAIRIAARLGFSFPKETAYYVRNLACSVARLDKGRLLMEVNYMLAYGSAEASLRLLWRFGLLEHLLPFQAAYFSSTLFKRKDNGTNMLLVLFSKLDSFLAPNRPCHNSLW
;
A
#
# COMPACT_ATOMS: atom_id res chain seq x y z
N MET A 1 10.17 38.71 -10.75
CA MET A 1 10.88 38.60 -12.03
C MET A 1 10.88 37.12 -12.41
N ALA A 2 10.07 36.76 -13.40
CA ALA A 2 9.72 35.38 -13.72
C ALA A 2 10.76 34.77 -14.66
N LEU A 3 11.22 33.54 -14.37
CA LEU A 3 11.80 32.67 -15.38
C LEU A 3 11.20 31.27 -15.22
N ARG A 4 10.42 30.91 -16.24
CA ARG A 4 9.76 29.62 -16.46
C ARG A 4 10.75 28.64 -17.09
N SER A 5 10.57 27.37 -16.74
CA SER A 5 11.17 26.19 -17.35
C SER A 5 10.95 26.11 -18.87
N PRO A 6 11.86 25.50 -19.65
CA PRO A 6 11.63 25.22 -21.06
C PRO A 6 11.23 23.75 -21.29
N GLU A 7 9.95 23.52 -21.58
CA GLU A 7 9.48 22.40 -22.41
C GLU A 7 8.44 22.96 -23.42
N LEU A 8 8.34 22.31 -24.57
CA LEU A 8 7.46 22.58 -25.73
C LEU A 8 7.89 23.68 -26.72
N ARG A 9 8.71 23.29 -27.70
CA ARG A 9 8.52 23.67 -29.12
C ARG A 9 9.13 22.59 -30.01
N PHE A 10 8.33 21.88 -30.79
CA PHE A 10 8.62 21.51 -32.19
C PHE A 10 7.43 20.73 -32.78
N ALA A 11 6.52 21.46 -33.41
CA ALA A 11 5.67 20.96 -34.48
C ALA A 11 5.16 22.17 -35.29
N ALA A 12 5.62 22.29 -36.54
CA ALA A 12 4.83 22.64 -37.73
C ALA A 12 5.72 23.29 -38.81
N SER A 13 5.99 22.56 -39.89
CA SER A 13 6.01 23.12 -41.25
C SER A 13 6.05 21.99 -42.28
N THR A 14 4.90 21.64 -42.84
CA THR A 14 4.69 21.39 -44.28
C THR A 14 3.21 21.07 -44.47
N GLY A 15 2.52 21.88 -45.25
CA GLY A 15 1.09 21.77 -45.51
C GLY A 15 0.75 21.15 -46.86
N LEU A 16 -0.57 21.15 -47.09
CA LEU A 16 -1.34 21.00 -48.32
C LEU A 16 -1.69 19.58 -48.79
N GLY A 17 -2.99 19.35 -48.92
CA GLY A 17 -3.60 18.19 -49.54
C GLY A 17 -5.06 17.98 -49.13
N ALA A 18 -5.94 18.92 -49.48
CA ALA A 18 -7.40 18.78 -49.34
C ALA A 18 -7.93 17.65 -50.25
N LEU A 19 -8.95 16.89 -49.81
CA LEU A 19 -9.96 16.24 -50.68
C LEU A 19 -11.18 15.79 -49.85
N SER A 20 -12.28 16.51 -50.08
CA SER A 20 -13.70 16.11 -50.17
C SER A 20 -14.25 14.84 -49.47
N ARG A 21 -15.28 15.08 -48.64
CA ARG A 21 -16.35 14.13 -48.25
C ARG A 21 -17.19 13.68 -49.47
N PRO A 22 -17.88 12.54 -49.34
CA PRO A 22 -19.25 12.43 -49.83
C PRO A 22 -20.26 12.04 -48.74
N SER A 23 -21.50 12.15 -49.16
CA SER A 23 -22.76 12.40 -48.45
C SER A 23 -23.52 11.15 -47.96
N ARG A 24 -24.49 11.44 -47.10
CA ARG A 24 -25.57 10.59 -46.57
C ARG A 24 -26.31 9.77 -47.63
N LEU A 25 -26.81 8.60 -47.23
CA LEU A 25 -28.16 8.10 -47.55
C LEU A 25 -28.67 7.18 -46.43
N ALA A 26 -29.99 7.01 -46.40
CA ALA A 26 -30.91 6.95 -45.27
C ALA A 26 -31.21 5.52 -44.71
N PRO A 27 -32.03 5.38 -43.63
CA PRO A 27 -32.03 4.25 -42.69
C PRO A 27 -33.30 3.36 -42.69
N SER A 28 -33.27 2.37 -41.77
CA SER A 28 -34.39 1.66 -41.09
C SER A 28 -34.98 0.41 -41.79
N PRO A 29 -35.81 -0.44 -41.12
CA PRO A 29 -36.33 -0.38 -39.74
C PRO A 29 -36.36 -1.71 -38.95
N LEU A 30 -36.49 -1.63 -37.62
CA LEU A 30 -37.47 -2.41 -36.85
C LEU A 30 -37.48 -1.92 -35.40
N ALA A 31 -38.53 -1.17 -35.07
CA ALA A 31 -38.90 -0.79 -33.72
C ALA A 31 -40.33 -1.28 -33.44
N ALA A 32 -40.52 -1.70 -32.19
CA ALA A 32 -41.73 -1.59 -31.39
C ALA A 32 -42.94 -2.52 -31.66
N LEU A 33 -43.38 -3.17 -30.58
CA LEU A 33 -44.76 -3.29 -30.09
C LEU A 33 -44.65 -3.71 -28.60
N ALA A 34 -44.73 -2.78 -27.65
CA ALA A 34 -45.96 -2.28 -26.99
C ALA A 34 -46.45 -3.13 -25.79
N SER A 35 -46.31 -2.56 -24.58
CA SER A 35 -47.10 -2.86 -23.36
C SER A 35 -48.57 -2.34 -23.52
N PRO A 36 -49.48 -2.32 -22.52
CA PRO A 36 -49.59 -2.99 -21.20
C PRO A 36 -51.00 -3.62 -20.95
N ARG A 37 -51.19 -4.44 -19.90
CA ARG A 37 -52.53 -4.66 -19.29
C ARG A 37 -52.48 -4.74 -17.75
N ARG A 38 -53.51 -4.16 -17.14
CA ARG A 38 -53.65 -3.79 -15.73
C ARG A 38 -54.86 -4.55 -15.12
N ARG A 39 -54.72 -4.96 -13.84
CA ARG A 39 -55.72 -5.13 -12.74
C ARG A 39 -56.69 -6.35 -12.67
N ARG A 40 -56.68 -7.01 -11.49
CA ARG A 40 -57.77 -7.19 -10.45
C ARG A 40 -57.17 -8.00 -9.25
N ARG A 41 -56.97 -7.48 -8.02
CA ARG A 41 -57.82 -7.43 -6.77
C ARG A 41 -58.75 -8.66 -6.60
N GLY A 42 -58.85 -9.43 -5.50
CA GLY A 42 -58.33 -9.51 -4.10
C GLY A 42 -58.76 -10.91 -3.54
N PRO A 43 -59.04 -11.18 -2.23
CA PRO A 43 -58.72 -10.51 -0.97
C PRO A 43 -57.98 -11.44 0.06
N SER A 44 -57.59 -10.84 1.19
CA SER A 44 -57.03 -11.45 2.42
C SER A 44 -58.09 -12.00 3.39
N PRO A 45 -57.69 -12.84 4.36
CA PRO A 45 -58.01 -12.51 5.76
C PRO A 45 -56.88 -12.84 6.78
N SER A 46 -57.02 -12.22 7.96
CA SER A 46 -56.28 -12.37 9.22
C SER A 46 -57.32 -12.60 10.35
N PRO A 47 -57.02 -12.71 11.68
CA PRO A 47 -55.77 -12.97 12.43
C PRO A 47 -55.88 -14.00 13.61
N SER A 48 -54.72 -14.42 14.18
CA SER A 48 -54.42 -14.79 15.62
C SER A 48 -55.18 -15.96 16.31
N PRO A 49 -54.74 -16.54 17.46
CA PRO A 49 -53.77 -16.05 18.47
C PRO A 49 -52.69 -17.06 18.99
N SER A 50 -51.74 -16.50 19.73
CA SER A 50 -50.76 -17.16 20.62
C SER A 50 -51.39 -17.73 21.90
N PRO A 51 -50.71 -18.66 22.59
CA PRO A 51 -50.54 -18.52 24.02
C PRO A 51 -49.10 -18.77 24.52
N SER A 52 -48.96 -18.46 25.79
CA SER A 52 -47.80 -18.09 26.60
C SER A 52 -47.09 -19.26 27.30
N ASP A 53 -45.96 -18.89 27.91
CA ASP A 53 -45.31 -19.43 29.12
C ASP A 53 -44.70 -20.84 29.11
N SER A 54 -43.38 -20.91 29.27
CA SER A 54 -42.73 -21.22 30.58
C SER A 54 -41.27 -21.67 30.40
N ASN A 55 -40.36 -21.05 31.16
CA ASN A 55 -39.04 -21.60 31.47
C ASN A 55 -39.21 -22.81 32.42
N PRO A 56 -38.30 -23.80 32.38
CA PRO A 56 -37.24 -23.77 33.38
C PRO A 56 -35.85 -24.17 32.86
N SER A 57 -34.87 -23.63 33.57
CA SER A 57 -33.43 -23.86 33.54
C SER A 57 -33.07 -25.32 33.84
N THR A 58 -32.08 -25.90 33.12
CA THR A 58 -30.84 -26.47 33.69
C THR A 58 -29.91 -27.09 32.61
N ALA A 59 -28.68 -26.57 32.63
CA ALA A 59 -27.37 -27.08 32.17
C ALA A 59 -27.26 -28.48 31.53
N SER A 60 -26.63 -28.60 30.35
CA SER A 60 -25.16 -28.70 30.19
C SER A 60 -24.73 -29.30 28.83
N ALA A 61 -23.53 -28.89 28.41
CA ALA A 61 -22.60 -29.53 27.47
C ALA A 61 -22.75 -29.28 25.96
N GLY A 62 -21.77 -28.52 25.41
CA GLY A 62 -21.18 -28.89 24.12
C GLY A 62 -20.85 -27.74 23.15
N ALA A 63 -19.58 -27.33 23.16
CA ALA A 63 -18.85 -26.64 22.08
C ALA A 63 -19.03 -25.12 21.92
N GLU A 64 -18.42 -24.36 22.85
CA GLU A 64 -17.90 -23.03 22.53
C GLU A 64 -16.65 -23.16 21.65
N VAL A 65 -16.70 -22.53 20.48
CA VAL A 65 -15.55 -22.32 19.61
C VAL A 65 -14.75 -21.15 20.21
N CYS A 66 -13.68 -21.46 20.92
CA CYS A 66 -12.69 -20.48 21.35
C CYS A 66 -12.02 -19.85 20.11
N VAL A 67 -12.40 -18.62 19.78
CA VAL A 67 -11.65 -17.78 18.84
C VAL A 67 -10.60 -17.02 19.65
N GLY A 68 -9.33 -17.31 19.36
CA GLY A 68 -8.18 -17.04 20.22
C GLY A 68 -7.65 -15.61 20.30
N ASP A 69 -6.74 -15.47 21.27
CA ASP A 69 -5.78 -14.40 21.59
C ASP A 69 -6.28 -12.96 21.48
N ALA A 70 -6.86 -12.49 22.59
CA ALA A 70 -7.16 -11.08 22.84
C ALA A 70 -5.91 -10.24 23.22
N ASP A 71 -4.72 -10.83 23.27
CA ASP A 71 -3.48 -10.09 23.48
C ASP A 71 -2.75 -9.86 22.15
N GLY A 72 -2.69 -8.58 21.76
CA GLY A 72 -1.88 -8.16 20.61
C GLY A 72 -0.40 -8.50 20.80
N PRO A 73 0.42 -8.44 19.73
CA PRO A 73 1.82 -8.82 19.80
C PRO A 73 2.57 -8.03 20.87
N GLU A 74 3.42 -8.73 21.63
CA GLU A 74 4.29 -8.11 22.64
C GLU A 74 5.22 -7.09 21.98
N TRP A 75 5.42 -5.95 22.65
CA TRP A 75 6.29 -4.89 22.18
C TRP A 75 7.76 -5.28 22.32
N LYS A 76 8.48 -5.32 21.20
CA LYS A 76 9.87 -5.77 21.14
C LYS A 76 10.81 -4.63 20.82
N LYS A 77 11.88 -4.53 21.60
CA LYS A 77 13.03 -3.65 21.35
C LYS A 77 14.23 -4.56 21.13
N VAL A 78 14.75 -4.60 19.90
CA VAL A 78 15.84 -5.51 19.53
C VAL A 78 17.06 -4.72 19.03
N SER A 79 18.26 -5.20 19.33
CA SER A 79 19.48 -4.61 18.79
C SER A 79 19.58 -4.86 17.29
N ALA A 80 19.88 -3.82 16.52
CA ALA A 80 20.09 -3.89 15.08
C ALA A 80 21.31 -4.73 14.70
N LYS A 81 22.31 -4.85 15.59
CA LYS A 81 23.48 -5.72 15.40
C LYS A 81 23.10 -7.17 15.14
N ARG A 82 21.98 -7.64 15.71
CA ARG A 82 21.46 -9.01 15.47
C ARG A 82 21.16 -9.28 13.99
N PHE A 83 20.86 -8.24 13.22
CA PHE A 83 20.56 -8.34 11.79
C PHE A 83 21.76 -7.99 10.91
N GLY A 84 22.93 -7.72 11.50
CA GLY A 84 24.15 -7.36 10.79
C GLY A 84 24.14 -5.93 10.25
N TYR A 85 23.39 -5.03 10.89
CA TYR A 85 23.39 -3.60 10.55
C TYR A 85 24.80 -2.99 10.63
N LYS A 86 25.10 -2.10 9.68
CA LYS A 86 26.30 -1.27 9.63
C LYS A 86 25.90 0.13 9.19
N ASP A 87 26.59 1.16 9.69
CA ASP A 87 26.27 2.55 9.34
C ASP A 87 26.41 2.85 7.85
N SER A 88 27.31 2.14 7.16
CA SER A 88 27.49 2.21 5.71
C SER A 88 26.30 1.71 4.89
N MET A 89 25.28 1.10 5.54
CA MET A 89 24.05 0.69 4.86
C MET A 89 23.06 1.85 4.71
N ILE A 90 23.25 2.95 5.44
CA ILE A 90 22.47 4.17 5.30
C ILE A 90 23.28 5.13 4.43
N PRO A 91 22.69 5.72 3.38
CA PRO A 91 23.39 6.65 2.51
C PRO A 91 23.70 7.97 3.25
N ASP A 92 24.77 8.64 2.84
CA ASP A 92 25.26 9.87 3.48
C ASP A 92 24.19 10.97 3.50
N GLU A 93 23.35 11.06 2.47
CA GLU A 93 22.25 12.03 2.41
C GLU A 93 21.21 11.81 3.52
N ALA A 94 20.90 10.55 3.83
CA ALA A 94 19.99 10.24 4.94
C ALA A 94 20.67 10.53 6.29
N TRP A 95 21.97 10.22 6.43
CA TRP A 95 22.75 10.58 7.61
C TRP A 95 22.80 12.10 7.83
N ASN A 96 22.99 12.90 6.79
CA ASN A 96 23.00 14.35 6.86
C ASN A 96 21.70 14.90 7.46
N VAL A 97 20.56 14.36 7.03
CA VAL A 97 19.24 14.75 7.55
C VAL A 97 19.07 14.29 9.00
N LEU A 98 19.44 13.04 9.32
CA LEU A 98 19.40 12.50 10.68
C LEU A 98 20.27 13.32 11.65
N HIS A 99 21.47 13.72 11.25
CA HIS A 99 22.40 14.50 12.07
C HIS A 99 21.90 15.92 12.31
N ARG A 100 21.43 16.62 11.26
CA ARG A 100 20.92 17.99 11.38
C ARG A 100 19.66 18.09 12.25
N LEU A 101 18.77 17.11 12.19
CA LEU A 101 17.60 17.06 13.07
C LEU A 101 17.99 16.73 14.52
N ARG A 102 18.89 15.76 14.70
CA ARG A 102 19.35 15.36 16.05
C ARG A 102 20.13 16.48 16.75
N SER A 103 20.96 17.24 16.04
CA SER A 103 21.72 18.36 16.62
C SER A 103 20.83 19.49 17.14
N ARG A 104 19.59 19.56 16.66
CA ARG A 104 18.54 20.47 17.18
C ARG A 104 17.72 19.87 18.32
N GLY A 105 18.09 18.69 18.81
CA GLY A 105 17.43 18.04 19.95
C GLY A 105 16.20 17.20 19.60
N TYR A 106 15.97 16.91 18.32
CA TYR A 106 14.84 16.06 17.91
C TYR A 106 15.21 14.58 17.88
N ASP A 107 14.26 13.74 18.27
CA ASP A 107 14.38 12.30 18.05
C ASP A 107 14.10 12.01 16.58
N VAL A 108 14.86 11.06 16.02
CA VAL A 108 14.75 10.64 14.64
C VAL A 108 14.78 9.12 14.52
N TYR A 109 13.99 8.60 13.59
CA TYR A 109 13.90 7.16 13.32
C TYR A 109 13.77 6.94 11.82
N LEU A 110 14.46 5.91 11.31
CA LEU A 110 14.15 5.33 10.01
C LEU A 110 12.91 4.45 10.13
N VAL A 111 12.05 4.44 9.11
CA VAL A 111 10.77 3.74 9.16
C VAL A 111 10.38 3.11 7.83
N GLY A 112 9.44 2.17 7.87
CA GLY A 112 8.80 1.67 6.66
C GLY A 112 9.64 0.63 5.92
N GLY A 113 9.66 0.77 4.59
CA GLY A 113 10.28 -0.22 3.71
C GLY A 113 11.78 -0.36 3.90
N CYS A 114 12.46 0.73 4.26
CA CYS A 114 13.92 0.73 4.44
C CYS A 114 14.35 -0.16 5.61
N VAL A 115 13.66 -0.07 6.76
CA VAL A 115 13.98 -0.87 7.95
C VAL A 115 13.79 -2.36 7.67
N ARG A 116 12.69 -2.72 7.01
CA ARG A 116 12.43 -4.09 6.58
C ARG A 116 13.53 -4.60 5.65
N ASP A 117 13.91 -3.80 4.66
CA ASP A 117 14.91 -4.22 3.67
C ASP A 117 16.29 -4.36 4.31
N LEU A 118 16.67 -3.47 5.23
CA LEU A 118 17.88 -3.59 6.05
C LEU A 118 17.90 -4.88 6.88
N ILE A 119 16.80 -5.22 7.56
CA ILE A 119 16.67 -6.48 8.32
C ILE A 119 16.84 -7.70 7.42
N MET A 120 16.31 -7.63 6.19
CA MET A 120 16.40 -8.69 5.19
C MET A 120 17.72 -8.67 4.41
N LYS A 121 18.65 -7.76 4.72
CA LYS A 121 19.91 -7.55 3.98
C LYS A 121 19.68 -7.30 2.48
N LYS A 122 18.57 -6.65 2.15
CA LYS A 122 18.23 -6.18 0.80
C LYS A 122 18.52 -4.68 0.69
N ILE A 123 18.73 -4.21 -0.53
CA ILE A 123 18.94 -2.79 -0.82
C ILE A 123 17.60 -2.05 -0.68
N PRO A 124 17.48 -1.07 0.23
CA PRO A 124 16.31 -0.20 0.30
C PRO A 124 16.15 0.63 -0.98
N LYS A 125 14.89 0.91 -1.35
CA LYS A 125 14.59 1.83 -2.46
C LYS A 125 14.77 3.29 -2.07
N ASP A 126 14.32 3.62 -0.88
CA ASP A 126 14.24 4.95 -0.28
C ASP A 126 14.53 4.84 1.22
N PHE A 127 14.87 5.97 1.86
CA PHE A 127 15.08 6.06 3.30
C PHE A 127 14.15 7.12 3.88
N ASP A 128 13.05 6.65 4.47
CA ASP A 128 12.07 7.52 5.11
C ASP A 128 12.45 7.78 6.56
N ILE A 129 12.41 9.04 6.97
CA ILE A 129 12.68 9.49 8.34
C ILE A 129 11.37 9.94 8.99
N ILE A 130 11.19 9.60 10.25
CA ILE A 130 10.20 10.24 11.12
C ILE A 130 10.88 10.91 12.30
N THR A 131 10.37 12.07 12.69
CA THR A 131 10.94 12.87 13.78
C THR A 131 9.89 13.46 14.72
N THR A 132 10.31 13.81 15.94
CA THR A 132 9.50 14.56 16.90
C THR A 132 9.36 16.04 16.55
N ALA A 133 10.19 16.57 15.63
CA ALA A 133 10.02 17.92 15.09
C ALA A 133 8.69 18.05 14.33
N ASP A 134 8.06 19.21 14.40
CA ASP A 134 6.94 19.56 13.53
C ASP A 134 7.42 19.82 12.10
N LEU A 135 6.55 19.64 11.10
CA LEU A 135 6.92 19.85 9.68
C LEU A 135 7.49 21.24 9.39
N ARG A 136 7.02 22.28 10.11
CA ARG A 136 7.58 23.64 10.01
C ARG A 136 9.01 23.70 10.59
N GLN A 137 9.24 23.08 11.74
CA GLN A 137 10.58 23.01 12.34
C GLN A 137 11.55 22.21 11.48
N VAL A 138 11.09 21.13 10.83
CA VAL A 138 11.89 20.42 9.82
C VAL A 138 12.23 21.36 8.66
N LYS A 139 11.25 22.08 8.11
CA LYS A 139 11.49 23.06 7.04
C LYS A 139 12.50 24.15 7.45
N ASP A 140 12.39 24.66 8.67
CA ASP A 140 13.31 25.67 9.24
C ASP A 140 14.70 25.08 9.55
N THR A 141 14.83 23.75 9.54
CA THR A 141 16.12 23.05 9.65
C THR A 141 16.88 22.98 8.33
N PHE A 142 16.15 22.95 7.23
CA PHE A 142 16.67 22.80 5.89
C PHE A 142 16.20 23.96 5.00
N VAL A 143 16.47 25.19 5.46
CA VAL A 143 16.06 26.40 4.74
C VAL A 143 16.65 26.40 3.34
N GLY A 144 15.80 26.60 2.33
CA GLY A 144 16.19 26.59 0.92
C GLY A 144 16.23 25.19 0.28
N SER A 145 16.25 24.11 1.07
CA SER A 145 16.30 22.74 0.55
C SER A 145 15.16 21.84 1.03
N ALA A 146 14.21 22.34 1.82
CA ALA A 146 13.03 21.60 2.25
C ALA A 146 11.71 22.18 1.72
N VAL A 147 10.86 21.27 1.23
CA VAL A 147 9.51 21.59 0.75
C VAL A 147 8.48 20.69 1.43
N ILE A 148 7.45 21.29 2.02
CA ILE A 148 6.31 20.54 2.53
C ILE A 148 5.41 20.16 1.35
N VAL A 149 5.17 18.87 1.17
CA VAL A 149 4.34 18.31 0.11
C VAL A 149 3.19 17.50 0.70
N GLY A 150 2.13 17.31 -0.09
CA GLY A 150 0.95 16.56 0.32
C GLY A 150 -0.08 17.41 1.08
N ARG A 151 -1.36 17.24 0.73
CA ARG A 151 -2.47 17.95 1.42
C ARG A 151 -3.02 17.16 2.60
N ARG A 152 -3.37 15.89 2.38
CA ARG A 152 -3.96 15.00 3.40
C ARG A 152 -2.92 14.42 4.35
N PHE A 153 -1.75 14.06 3.82
CA PHE A 153 -0.64 13.49 4.57
C PHE A 153 0.60 14.34 4.29
N PRO A 154 0.71 15.51 4.94
CA PRO A 154 1.81 16.40 4.68
C PRO A 154 3.12 15.79 5.20
N ILE A 155 4.14 15.79 4.35
CA ILE A 155 5.52 15.38 4.67
C ILE A 155 6.48 16.44 4.15
N VAL A 156 7.74 16.42 4.60
CA VAL A 156 8.79 17.29 4.09
C VAL A 156 9.69 16.50 3.16
N HIS A 157 9.84 16.97 1.93
CA HIS A 157 10.91 16.53 1.04
C HIS A 157 12.13 17.40 1.32
N VAL A 158 13.20 16.78 1.83
CA VAL A 158 14.50 17.43 2.00
C VAL A 158 15.37 17.06 0.81
N HIS A 159 15.73 18.06 0.02
CA HIS A 159 16.66 17.93 -1.08
C HIS A 159 18.09 17.99 -0.54
N ASP A 160 18.86 16.94 -0.76
CA ASP A 160 20.29 16.88 -0.46
C ASP A 160 20.99 16.35 -1.71
N ASN A 161 21.75 17.23 -2.38
CA ASN A 161 22.32 16.98 -3.71
C ASN A 161 21.26 16.57 -4.75
N ASN A 162 21.43 15.40 -5.38
CA ASN A 162 20.50 14.82 -6.37
C ASN A 162 19.51 13.84 -5.73
N SER A 163 19.44 13.79 -4.40
CA SER A 163 18.61 12.85 -3.65
C SER A 163 17.50 13.60 -2.89
N ILE A 164 16.37 12.93 -2.71
CA ILE A 164 15.25 13.43 -1.92
C ILE A 164 15.07 12.48 -0.74
N VAL A 165 15.13 13.03 0.47
CA VAL A 165 14.86 12.32 1.71
C VAL A 165 13.50 12.75 2.24
N GLU A 166 12.60 11.79 2.42
CA GLU A 166 11.26 12.05 2.97
C GLU A 166 11.33 12.11 4.51
N VAL A 167 10.87 13.21 5.07
CA VAL A 167 10.80 13.44 6.53
C VAL A 167 9.36 13.66 6.94
N SER A 168 8.87 12.81 7.82
CA SER A 168 7.55 12.89 8.43
C SER A 168 7.63 13.27 9.91
N SER A 169 6.54 13.80 10.45
CA SER A 169 6.44 14.17 11.87
C SER A 169 5.42 13.30 12.59
N PHE A 170 5.74 12.86 13.81
CA PHE A 170 4.80 12.17 14.68
C PHE A 170 3.51 12.98 14.93
N ASN A 171 3.61 14.31 14.97
CA ASN A 171 2.50 15.20 15.28
C ASN A 171 1.48 15.32 14.12
N THR A 172 1.88 14.92 12.91
CA THR A 172 1.00 14.95 11.72
C THR A 172 -0.22 14.05 11.88
N TYR A 173 -0.02 12.86 12.47
CA TYR A 173 -1.10 11.90 12.71
C TYR A 173 -1.95 12.25 13.94
N VAL A 174 -1.42 13.03 14.89
CA VAL A 174 -2.14 13.42 16.10
C VAL A 174 -3.32 14.35 15.78
N ARG A 175 -3.22 15.17 14.74
CA ARG A 175 -4.29 16.12 14.36
C ARG A 175 -5.50 15.48 13.65
N GLY A 176 -5.38 14.25 13.16
CA GLY A 176 -6.45 13.57 12.40
C GLY A 176 -7.31 12.60 13.22
N SER A 177 -6.93 12.29 14.46
CA SER A 177 -7.66 11.34 15.31
C SER A 177 -8.12 12.04 16.59
N SER A 178 -9.36 12.53 16.56
CA SER A 178 -10.11 13.01 17.72
C SER A 178 -10.39 11.85 18.68
N GLY A 179 -9.39 11.47 19.46
CA GLY A 179 -9.43 10.33 20.38
C GLY A 179 -8.23 10.38 21.30
N ASN A 180 -8.25 11.34 22.23
CA ASN A 180 -7.25 11.52 23.26
C ASN A 180 -7.53 10.55 24.41
N GLN A 181 -7.30 9.25 24.17
CA GLN A 181 -7.26 8.28 25.26
C GLN A 181 -6.05 7.36 25.07
N MET A 182 -5.13 7.43 26.04
CA MET A 182 -4.13 6.38 26.23
C MET A 182 -4.89 5.07 26.48
N PRO A 183 -4.60 3.98 25.74
CA PRO A 183 -5.07 2.66 26.13
C PRO A 183 -4.51 2.36 27.51
N THR A 184 -5.39 2.21 28.48
CA THR A 184 -5.07 1.91 29.89
C THR A 184 -4.54 0.49 30.10
N SER A 185 -4.34 -0.32 29.05
CA SER A 185 -4.12 -1.77 29.21
C SER A 185 -2.89 -2.37 28.52
N LYS A 186 -1.96 -1.59 27.94
CA LYS A 186 -0.77 -2.18 27.31
C LYS A 186 0.52 -1.77 28.03
N SER A 187 0.93 -2.65 28.93
CA SER A 187 2.17 -2.67 29.73
C SER A 187 2.27 -1.60 30.84
N PRO A 188 2.51 -1.99 32.10
CA PRO A 188 2.76 -1.07 33.21
C PRO A 188 4.05 -0.22 33.09
N HIS A 189 4.82 -0.35 32.00
CA HIS A 189 6.05 0.42 31.73
C HIS A 189 6.04 1.20 30.40
N CYS A 190 4.86 1.55 29.87
CA CYS A 190 4.76 2.31 28.61
C CYS A 190 5.23 3.77 28.78
N SER A 191 6.39 4.12 28.22
CA SER A 191 6.84 5.51 28.14
C SER A 191 6.00 6.29 27.10
N LYS A 192 5.87 7.62 27.29
CA LYS A 192 5.20 8.51 26.31
C LYS A 192 5.75 8.35 24.89
N ASN A 193 7.07 8.14 24.77
CA ASN A 193 7.74 7.93 23.49
C ASN A 193 7.40 6.57 22.86
N ASP A 194 7.25 5.52 23.67
CA ASP A 194 6.82 4.21 23.17
C ASP A 194 5.38 4.28 22.64
N TYR A 195 4.48 4.96 23.35
CA TYR A 195 3.11 5.19 22.88
C TYR A 195 3.08 5.95 21.54
N LEU A 196 3.87 7.01 21.39
CA LEU A 196 3.94 7.81 20.17
C LEU A 196 4.43 6.97 18.98
N ARG A 197 5.48 6.17 19.19
CA ARG A 197 6.01 5.25 18.18
C ARG A 197 4.98 4.19 17.79
N TRP A 198 4.34 3.55 18.77
CA TRP A 198 3.27 2.57 18.53
C TRP A 198 2.10 3.16 17.75
N LYS A 199 1.64 4.36 18.13
CA LYS A 199 0.53 5.06 17.45
C LYS A 199 0.88 5.35 15.99
N ASN A 200 2.12 5.75 15.69
CA ASN A 200 2.56 5.90 14.31
C ASN A 200 2.56 4.56 13.54
N CYS A 201 3.04 3.49 14.18
CA CYS A 201 3.08 2.16 13.56
C CYS A 201 1.68 1.66 13.21
N GLN A 202 0.68 1.93 14.05
CA GLN A 202 -0.72 1.55 13.80
C GLN A 202 -1.33 2.18 12.55
N GLY A 203 -0.89 3.39 12.17
CA GLY A 203 -1.39 4.07 10.97
C GLY A 203 -0.86 3.51 9.64
N ARG A 204 -0.06 2.43 9.68
CA ARG A 204 0.63 1.87 8.50
C ARG A 204 -0.16 0.72 7.87
N ASP A 205 0.21 0.39 6.65
CA ASP A 205 -0.49 -0.60 5.83
C ASP A 205 -0.21 -2.04 6.29
N PHE A 206 1.06 -2.41 6.46
CA PHE A 206 1.50 -3.77 6.77
C PHE A 206 2.42 -3.82 8.00
N THR A 207 2.34 -4.91 8.76
CA THR A 207 3.14 -5.14 9.97
C THR A 207 4.64 -5.01 9.70
N ILE A 208 5.10 -5.59 8.59
CA ILE A 208 6.50 -5.54 8.14
C ILE A 208 6.99 -4.13 7.78
N ASN A 209 6.08 -3.20 7.46
CA ASN A 209 6.40 -1.78 7.24
C ASN A 209 6.20 -0.93 8.50
N GLY A 210 5.71 -1.55 9.59
CA GLY A 210 5.49 -0.93 10.89
C GLY A 210 6.70 -0.99 11.82
N LEU A 211 7.90 -1.23 11.27
CA LEU A 211 9.14 -1.27 12.02
C LEU A 211 9.78 0.13 12.07
N MET A 212 10.34 0.48 13.22
CA MET A 212 11.08 1.71 13.41
C MET A 212 12.51 1.41 13.84
N PHE A 213 13.47 2.15 13.32
CA PHE A 213 14.88 1.96 13.62
C PHE A 213 15.51 3.28 14.05
N ASN A 214 16.16 3.28 15.22
CA ASN A 214 16.98 4.40 15.67
C ASN A 214 18.46 4.05 15.42
N PRO A 215 19.13 4.68 14.44
CA PRO A 215 20.50 4.33 14.07
C PRO A 215 21.53 4.72 15.15
N TYR A 216 21.25 5.73 15.98
CA TYR A 216 22.17 6.17 17.03
C TYR A 216 22.20 5.26 18.26
N SER A 217 21.04 4.70 18.61
CA SER A 217 20.94 3.72 19.70
C SER A 217 21.05 2.28 19.19
N GLU A 218 21.14 2.10 17.88
CA GLU A 218 21.12 0.82 17.18
C GLU A 218 19.96 -0.10 17.62
N LYS A 219 18.78 0.48 17.83
CA LYS A 219 17.58 -0.24 18.29
C LYS A 219 16.49 -0.22 17.25
N ILE A 220 15.94 -1.41 16.98
CA ILE A 220 14.74 -1.61 16.18
C ILE A 220 13.57 -1.83 17.15
N TYR A 221 12.49 -1.09 16.91
CA TYR A 221 11.26 -1.15 17.65
C TYR A 221 10.22 -1.86 16.78
N ASP A 222 9.68 -2.96 17.32
CA ASP A 222 8.61 -3.75 16.69
C ASP A 222 7.44 -3.83 17.66
N TYR A 223 6.37 -3.10 17.33
CA TYR A 223 5.16 -3.06 18.13
C TYR A 223 4.01 -3.90 17.55
N LEU A 224 4.21 -4.46 16.35
CA LEU A 224 3.15 -5.07 15.54
C LEU A 224 3.47 -6.52 15.14
N GLY A 225 4.62 -7.06 15.55
CA GLY A 225 5.08 -8.40 15.16
C GLY A 225 5.66 -8.45 13.74
N GLY A 226 6.13 -7.31 13.21
CA GLY A 226 6.69 -7.23 11.86
C GLY A 226 7.91 -8.12 11.66
N ILE A 227 8.76 -8.29 12.67
CA ILE A 227 9.94 -9.17 12.60
C ILE A 227 9.53 -10.63 12.43
N GLU A 228 8.46 -11.05 13.09
CA GLU A 228 7.95 -12.42 12.96
C GLU A 228 7.32 -12.67 11.59
N ASP A 229 6.56 -11.70 11.08
CA ASP A 229 5.98 -11.79 9.74
C ASP A 229 7.07 -11.77 8.66
N ILE A 230 8.18 -11.04 8.83
CA ILE A 230 9.37 -11.14 7.97
C ILE A 230 9.94 -12.56 7.99
N LYS A 231 10.14 -13.13 9.19
CA LYS A 231 10.66 -14.52 9.34
C LYS A 231 9.74 -15.56 8.71
N LYS A 232 8.42 -15.38 8.83
CA LYS A 232 7.40 -16.25 8.24
C LYS A 232 7.13 -15.96 6.75
N ALA A 233 7.80 -14.97 6.17
CA ALA A 233 7.58 -14.48 4.81
C ALA A 233 6.11 -14.17 4.52
N LYS A 234 5.47 -13.38 5.40
CA LYS A 234 4.05 -13.00 5.33
C LYS A 234 3.85 -11.51 5.13
N VAL A 235 2.96 -11.14 4.22
CA VAL A 235 2.43 -9.77 4.12
C VAL A 235 1.10 -9.72 4.86
N ARG A 236 1.12 -9.20 6.09
CA ARG A 236 -0.06 -9.04 6.95
C ARG A 236 -0.39 -7.55 7.13
N THR A 237 -1.66 -7.20 7.06
CA THR A 237 -2.14 -5.84 7.35
C THR A 237 -2.05 -5.53 8.84
N VAL A 238 -1.85 -4.26 9.20
CA VAL A 238 -1.77 -3.85 10.62
C VAL A 238 -3.11 -3.99 11.33
N ILE A 239 -4.17 -3.53 10.66
CA ILE A 239 -5.57 -3.73 11.06
C ILE A 239 -6.19 -4.85 10.21
N PRO A 240 -7.38 -5.38 10.55
CA PRO A 240 -8.06 -6.40 9.75
C PRO A 240 -8.14 -6.03 8.27
N ALA A 241 -7.88 -7.00 7.39
CA ALA A 241 -7.68 -6.73 5.96
C ALA A 241 -8.93 -6.15 5.30
N ALA A 242 -10.12 -6.53 5.79
CA ALA A 242 -11.40 -5.96 5.39
C ALA A 242 -11.39 -4.43 5.55
N THR A 243 -11.17 -3.95 6.77
CA THR A 243 -11.16 -2.51 7.09
C THR A 243 -10.05 -1.79 6.35
N SER A 244 -8.84 -2.36 6.36
CA SER A 244 -7.67 -1.74 5.74
C SER A 244 -7.85 -1.45 4.25
N PHE A 245 -8.41 -2.40 3.50
CA PHE A 245 -8.61 -2.25 2.06
C PHE A 245 -9.85 -1.43 1.70
N HIS A 246 -10.84 -1.34 2.59
CA HIS A 246 -11.96 -0.41 2.44
C HIS A 246 -11.53 1.05 2.67
N GLU A 247 -10.65 1.31 3.64
CA GLU A 247 -10.09 2.64 3.89
C GLU A 247 -9.25 3.16 2.71
N ASP A 248 -8.37 2.31 2.17
CA ASP A 248 -7.54 2.65 1.02
C ASP A 248 -7.31 1.41 0.13
N CYS A 249 -8.02 1.36 -0.99
CA CYS A 249 -7.91 0.26 -1.95
C CYS A 249 -6.52 0.17 -2.60
N ALA A 250 -5.70 1.24 -2.57
CA ALA A 250 -4.32 1.20 -3.07
C ALA A 250 -3.45 0.24 -2.24
N ARG A 251 -3.84 -0.05 -0.98
CA ARG A 251 -3.16 -1.05 -0.14
C ARG A 251 -3.23 -2.45 -0.76
N ILE A 252 -4.24 -2.77 -1.58
CA ILE A 252 -4.31 -4.06 -2.31
C ILE A 252 -3.13 -4.18 -3.28
N LEU A 253 -2.91 -3.14 -4.10
CA LEU A 253 -1.79 -3.10 -5.05
C LEU A 253 -0.45 -3.10 -4.33
N ARG A 254 -0.34 -2.33 -3.23
CA ARG A 254 0.87 -2.34 -2.39
C ARG A 254 1.16 -3.72 -1.80
N ALA A 255 0.13 -4.47 -1.38
CA ALA A 255 0.28 -5.84 -0.89
C ALA A 255 0.87 -6.75 -1.96
N ILE A 256 0.34 -6.69 -3.18
CA ILE A 256 0.84 -7.45 -4.34
C ILE A 256 2.28 -7.09 -4.66
N ARG A 257 2.59 -5.80 -4.74
CA ARG A 257 3.94 -5.29 -5.00
C ARG A 257 4.94 -5.80 -3.97
N ILE A 258 4.62 -5.69 -2.69
CA ILE A 258 5.51 -6.11 -1.60
C ILE A 258 5.68 -7.64 -1.62
N ALA A 259 4.60 -8.39 -1.81
CA ALA A 259 4.64 -9.84 -1.90
C ALA A 259 5.51 -10.32 -3.08
N ALA A 260 5.34 -9.73 -4.26
CA ALA A 260 6.14 -10.03 -5.45
C ALA A 260 7.63 -9.74 -5.21
N ARG A 261 7.96 -8.52 -4.79
CA ARG A 261 9.35 -8.08 -4.61
C ARG A 261 10.10 -8.87 -3.52
N LEU A 262 9.39 -9.31 -2.48
CA LEU A 262 10.00 -10.03 -1.36
C LEU A 262 9.87 -11.55 -1.46
N GLY A 263 9.05 -12.08 -2.37
CA GLY A 263 8.69 -13.50 -2.41
C GLY A 263 7.82 -13.91 -1.22
N PHE A 264 7.04 -12.99 -0.66
CA PHE A 264 6.21 -13.26 0.51
C PHE A 264 4.84 -13.78 0.11
N SER A 265 4.19 -14.50 1.01
CA SER A 265 2.84 -15.02 0.84
C SER A 265 1.83 -14.25 1.69
N PHE A 266 0.56 -14.31 1.32
CA PHE A 266 -0.51 -13.71 2.12
C PHE A 266 -1.03 -14.70 3.17
N PRO A 267 -1.36 -14.25 4.40
CA PRO A 267 -2.26 -14.97 5.29
C PRO A 267 -3.62 -15.23 4.63
N LYS A 268 -4.36 -16.24 5.12
CA LYS A 268 -5.66 -16.64 4.53
C LYS A 268 -6.64 -15.47 4.43
N GLU A 269 -6.76 -14.68 5.50
CA GLU A 269 -7.63 -13.50 5.56
C GLU A 269 -7.23 -12.45 4.51
N THR A 270 -5.96 -12.04 4.48
CA THR A 270 -5.45 -11.06 3.53
C THR A 270 -5.66 -11.53 2.08
N ALA A 271 -5.37 -12.81 1.78
CA ALA A 271 -5.56 -13.37 0.45
C ALA A 271 -7.05 -13.36 0.02
N TYR A 272 -7.96 -13.62 0.95
CA TYR A 272 -9.41 -13.58 0.70
C TYR A 272 -9.85 -12.17 0.30
N TYR A 273 -9.49 -11.14 1.07
CA TYR A 273 -9.90 -9.77 0.79
C TYR A 273 -9.18 -9.16 -0.42
N VAL A 274 -7.92 -9.52 -0.69
CA VAL A 274 -7.22 -9.13 -1.93
C VAL A 274 -7.99 -9.61 -3.17
N ARG A 275 -8.52 -10.84 -3.14
CA ARG A 275 -9.33 -11.38 -4.24
C ARG A 275 -10.70 -10.71 -4.34
N ASN A 276 -11.44 -10.67 -3.24
CA ASN A 276 -12.83 -10.24 -3.26
C ASN A 276 -12.99 -8.73 -3.51
N LEU A 277 -11.98 -7.95 -3.11
CA LEU A 277 -11.96 -6.51 -3.34
C LEU A 277 -11.14 -6.14 -4.59
N ALA A 278 -10.73 -7.07 -5.45
CA ALA A 278 -9.91 -6.77 -6.62
C ALA A 278 -10.53 -5.71 -7.55
N CYS A 279 -11.85 -5.78 -7.79
CA CYS A 279 -12.58 -4.82 -8.60
C CYS A 279 -12.58 -3.39 -8.01
N SER A 280 -12.41 -3.25 -6.69
CA SER A 280 -12.38 -1.94 -6.02
C SER A 280 -11.21 -1.06 -6.46
N VAL A 281 -10.13 -1.69 -6.93
CA VAL A 281 -8.92 -1.01 -7.41
C VAL A 281 -9.21 -0.11 -8.60
N ALA A 282 -10.21 -0.44 -9.43
CA ALA A 282 -10.62 0.37 -10.58
C ALA A 282 -11.16 1.77 -10.19
N ARG A 283 -11.49 2.00 -8.90
CA ARG A 283 -11.92 3.30 -8.38
C ARG A 283 -10.76 4.25 -8.02
N LEU A 284 -9.53 3.75 -8.00
CA LEU A 284 -8.37 4.59 -7.71
C LEU A 284 -8.14 5.60 -8.83
N ASP A 285 -7.59 6.76 -8.48
CA ASP A 285 -7.18 7.73 -9.49
C ASP A 285 -6.06 7.13 -10.38
N LYS A 286 -6.06 7.55 -11.66
CA LYS A 286 -5.12 7.04 -12.65
C LYS A 286 -3.65 7.26 -12.24
N GLY A 287 -3.35 8.33 -11.51
CA GLY A 287 -2.01 8.62 -11.03
C GLY A 287 -1.52 7.58 -10.01
N ARG A 288 -2.35 7.24 -9.01
CA ARG A 288 -2.05 6.20 -8.03
C ARG A 288 -1.94 4.81 -8.66
N LEU A 289 -2.84 4.49 -9.61
CA LEU A 289 -2.76 3.22 -10.34
C LEU A 289 -1.44 3.11 -11.10
N LEU A 290 -1.11 4.12 -11.90
CA LEU A 290 0.14 4.15 -12.66
C LEU A 290 1.35 4.06 -11.74
N MET A 291 1.36 4.78 -10.62
CA MET A 291 2.46 4.72 -9.65
C MET A 291 2.68 3.31 -9.11
N GLU A 292 1.63 2.59 -8.70
CA GLU A 292 1.77 1.22 -8.19
C GLU A 292 2.19 0.22 -9.27
N VAL A 293 1.67 0.35 -10.50
CA VAL A 293 2.10 -0.48 -11.63
C VAL A 293 3.57 -0.20 -11.99
N ASN A 294 3.98 1.08 -12.02
CA ASN A 294 5.38 1.47 -12.21
C ASN A 294 6.28 0.78 -11.18
N TYR A 295 5.89 0.79 -9.91
CA TYR A 295 6.68 0.16 -8.87
C TYR A 295 6.78 -1.37 -9.01
N MET A 296 5.76 -2.02 -9.56
CA MET A 296 5.77 -3.47 -9.81
C MET A 296 6.72 -3.84 -10.96
N LEU A 297 6.72 -3.04 -12.03
CA LEU A 297 7.39 -3.38 -13.28
C LEU A 297 8.81 -2.83 -13.39
N ALA A 298 9.12 -1.71 -12.72
CA ALA A 298 10.42 -1.05 -12.90
C ALA A 298 11.55 -1.52 -11.98
N TYR A 299 11.25 -2.31 -10.95
CA TYR A 299 12.17 -2.57 -9.83
C TYR A 299 12.59 -4.04 -9.68
N GLY A 300 12.58 -4.82 -10.77
CA GLY A 300 13.08 -6.20 -10.76
C GLY A 300 12.13 -7.22 -10.13
N SER A 301 10.82 -6.97 -10.20
CA SER A 301 9.79 -7.88 -9.72
C SER A 301 8.57 -7.95 -10.63
N ALA A 302 8.74 -7.60 -11.90
CA ALA A 302 7.67 -7.49 -12.88
C ALA A 302 6.98 -8.84 -13.11
N GLU A 303 7.76 -9.89 -13.32
CA GLU A 303 7.24 -11.23 -13.59
C GLU A 303 6.41 -11.77 -12.42
N ALA A 304 6.98 -11.68 -11.20
CA ALA A 304 6.30 -12.10 -9.98
C ALA A 304 5.05 -11.26 -9.72
N SER A 305 5.10 -9.96 -10.02
CA SER A 305 3.96 -9.05 -9.88
C SER A 305 2.83 -9.44 -10.82
N LEU A 306 3.12 -9.70 -12.10
CA LEU A 306 2.13 -10.13 -13.09
C LEU A 306 1.47 -11.46 -12.71
N ARG A 307 2.24 -12.43 -12.20
CA ARG A 307 1.68 -13.69 -11.68
C ARG A 307 0.71 -13.46 -10.53
N LEU A 308 1.06 -12.61 -9.57
CA LEU A 308 0.18 -12.33 -8.43
C LEU A 308 -1.06 -11.56 -8.88
N LEU A 309 -0.93 -10.58 -9.77
CA LEU A 309 -2.08 -9.87 -10.35
C LEU A 309 -3.03 -10.85 -11.05
N TRP A 310 -2.51 -11.79 -11.84
CA TRP A 310 -3.31 -12.82 -12.50
C TRP A 310 -3.98 -13.78 -11.51
N ARG A 311 -3.22 -14.24 -10.51
CA ARG A 311 -3.70 -15.17 -9.47
C ARG A 311 -4.88 -14.62 -8.66
N PHE A 312 -4.89 -13.31 -8.45
CA PHE A 312 -5.89 -12.61 -7.63
C PHE A 312 -6.99 -11.91 -8.42
N GLY A 313 -6.97 -11.92 -9.75
CA GLY A 313 -8.01 -11.27 -10.56
C GLY A 313 -7.88 -9.76 -10.69
N LEU A 314 -6.67 -9.25 -10.48
CA LEU A 314 -6.36 -7.82 -10.61
C LEU A 314 -5.88 -7.47 -12.02
N LEU A 315 -5.30 -8.44 -12.75
CA LEU A 315 -4.72 -8.18 -14.07
C LEU A 315 -5.77 -7.72 -15.07
N GLU A 316 -6.99 -8.24 -15.01
CA GLU A 316 -8.11 -7.87 -15.87
C GLU A 316 -8.50 -6.39 -15.74
N HIS A 317 -8.35 -5.85 -14.53
CA HIS A 317 -8.74 -4.48 -14.23
C HIS A 317 -7.64 -3.47 -14.57
N LEU A 318 -6.38 -3.89 -14.53
CA LEU A 318 -5.22 -3.01 -14.72
C LEU A 318 -4.63 -3.09 -16.13
N LEU A 319 -4.51 -4.31 -16.66
CA LEU A 319 -3.79 -4.65 -17.89
C LEU A 319 -4.65 -5.63 -18.72
N PRO A 320 -5.81 -5.17 -19.24
CA PRO A 320 -6.81 -6.06 -19.85
C PRO A 320 -6.29 -6.80 -21.08
N PHE A 321 -5.39 -6.20 -21.86
CA PHE A 321 -4.78 -6.85 -23.02
C PHE A 321 -3.86 -8.02 -22.62
N GLN A 322 -3.07 -7.84 -21.56
CA GLN A 322 -2.20 -8.87 -21.00
C GLN A 322 -3.02 -9.99 -20.35
N ALA A 323 -4.14 -9.64 -19.69
CA ALA A 323 -5.07 -10.64 -19.16
C ALA A 323 -5.76 -11.45 -20.27
N ALA A 324 -6.13 -10.80 -21.39
CA ALA A 324 -6.67 -11.48 -22.56
C ALA A 324 -5.63 -12.43 -23.19
N TYR A 325 -4.36 -12.02 -23.28
CA TYR A 325 -3.27 -12.89 -23.72
C TYR A 325 -3.16 -14.15 -22.84
N PHE A 326 -3.12 -14.00 -21.50
CA PHE A 326 -3.08 -15.14 -20.58
C PHE A 326 -4.27 -16.08 -20.77
N SER A 327 -5.47 -15.52 -20.93
CA SER A 327 -6.69 -16.30 -21.17
C SER A 327 -6.65 -17.05 -22.50
N SER A 328 -6.19 -16.41 -23.57
CA SER A 328 -6.09 -17.01 -24.92
C SER A 328 -5.07 -18.16 -25.00
N THR A 329 -3.99 -18.06 -24.21
CA THR A 329 -2.97 -19.11 -24.10
C THR A 329 -3.35 -20.22 -23.11
N LEU A 330 -4.58 -20.21 -22.58
CA LEU A 330 -5.08 -21.13 -21.55
C LEU A 330 -4.25 -21.15 -20.27
N PHE A 331 -3.54 -20.06 -19.98
CA PHE A 331 -2.69 -19.93 -18.80
C PHE A 331 -3.53 -19.76 -17.53
N LYS A 332 -3.64 -20.81 -16.72
CA LYS A 332 -4.52 -20.82 -15.54
C LYS A 332 -3.99 -19.88 -14.44
N ARG A 333 -4.88 -19.32 -13.62
CA ARG A 333 -4.52 -18.41 -12.50
C ARG A 333 -3.56 -18.98 -11.46
N LYS A 334 -3.51 -20.31 -11.32
CA LYS A 334 -2.63 -21.03 -10.39
C LYS A 334 -1.46 -21.71 -11.11
N ASP A 335 -1.26 -21.39 -12.39
CA ASP A 335 -0.22 -22.02 -13.19
C ASP A 335 1.16 -21.51 -12.77
N ASN A 336 2.09 -22.45 -12.64
CA ASN A 336 3.50 -22.19 -12.35
C ASN A 336 4.36 -22.25 -13.62
N GLY A 337 3.77 -22.61 -14.77
CA GLY A 337 4.41 -22.59 -16.08
C GLY A 337 4.81 -21.18 -16.51
N THR A 338 5.42 -21.07 -17.69
CA THR A 338 5.86 -19.81 -18.25
C THR A 338 5.20 -19.54 -19.61
N ASN A 339 5.20 -18.27 -20.02
CA ASN A 339 4.78 -17.83 -21.35
C ASN A 339 5.73 -16.71 -21.81
N MET A 340 5.61 -16.29 -23.07
CA MET A 340 6.53 -15.32 -23.67
C MET A 340 6.59 -14.01 -22.88
N LEU A 341 5.45 -13.51 -22.39
CA LEU A 341 5.37 -12.28 -21.60
C LEU A 341 6.11 -12.43 -20.26
N LEU A 342 5.91 -13.54 -19.56
CA LEU A 342 6.59 -13.81 -18.29
C LEU A 342 8.10 -14.03 -18.49
N VAL A 343 8.52 -14.69 -19.58
CA VAL A 343 9.95 -14.81 -19.93
C VAL A 343 10.58 -13.45 -20.19
N LEU A 344 9.91 -12.57 -20.96
CA LEU A 344 10.38 -11.21 -21.22
C LEU A 344 10.61 -10.46 -19.90
N PHE A 345 9.60 -10.41 -19.03
CA PHE A 345 9.73 -9.70 -17.75
C PHE A 345 10.74 -10.36 -16.81
N SER A 346 10.85 -11.69 -16.78
CA SER A 346 11.88 -12.39 -16.01
C SER A 346 13.29 -12.00 -16.46
N LYS A 347 13.51 -11.87 -17.78
CA LYS A 347 14.79 -11.39 -18.32
C LYS A 347 15.04 -9.93 -17.99
N LEU A 348 14.05 -9.06 -18.15
CA LEU A 348 14.16 -7.66 -17.75
C LEU A 348 14.48 -7.52 -16.26
N ASP A 349 13.79 -8.26 -15.40
CA ASP A 349 13.97 -8.22 -13.96
C ASP A 349 15.43 -8.52 -13.55
N SER A 350 16.14 -9.36 -14.30
CA SER A 350 17.56 -9.66 -14.03
C SER A 350 18.52 -8.48 -14.20
N PHE A 351 18.10 -7.42 -14.91
CA PHE A 351 18.89 -6.19 -15.12
C PHE A 351 18.51 -5.07 -14.16
N LEU A 352 17.40 -5.22 -13.42
CA LEU A 352 16.79 -4.16 -12.62
C LEU A 352 16.94 -4.42 -11.12
N ALA A 353 16.98 -3.36 -10.34
CA ALA A 353 17.08 -3.41 -8.89
C ALA A 353 16.44 -2.15 -8.25
N PRO A 354 16.16 -2.15 -6.92
CA PRO A 354 15.72 -0.96 -6.19
C PRO A 354 16.52 0.32 -6.48
N ASN A 355 17.85 0.19 -6.60
CA ASN A 355 18.80 1.26 -6.91
C ASN A 355 19.13 1.40 -8.41
N ARG A 356 18.53 0.56 -9.28
CA ARG A 356 18.67 0.60 -10.73
C ARG A 356 17.31 0.30 -11.39
N PRO A 357 16.32 1.19 -11.27
CA PRO A 357 15.03 1.00 -11.92
C PRO A 357 15.10 1.28 -13.42
N CYS A 358 14.17 0.70 -14.20
CA CYS A 358 13.97 1.11 -15.59
C CYS A 358 13.04 2.33 -15.68
N HIS A 359 13.13 3.05 -16.80
CA HIS A 359 12.19 4.13 -17.11
C HIS A 359 10.79 3.54 -17.41
N ASN A 360 9.72 4.25 -17.04
CA ASN A 360 8.34 3.79 -17.22
C ASN A 360 7.90 3.64 -18.68
N SER A 361 8.65 4.20 -19.63
CA SER A 361 8.39 4.06 -21.07
C SER A 361 8.76 2.67 -21.62
N LEU A 362 9.39 1.82 -20.81
CA LEU A 362 9.91 0.53 -21.25
C LEU A 362 8.87 -0.61 -21.23
N TRP A 363 7.70 -0.40 -20.63
CA TRP A 363 6.67 -1.42 -20.46
C TRP A 363 5.25 -0.89 -20.69
#